data_AF-A0A1C5ZHC7-F1
#
_entry.id   AF-A0A1C5ZHC7-F1
#
_cell.length_a   1.000
_cell.length_b   1.000
_cell.length_c   1.000
_cell.angle_alpha   90.00
_cell.angle_beta   90.00
_cell.angle_gamma   90.00
#
_symmetry.space_group_name_H-M   'P 1'
#
loop_
_entity.id
_entity.type
_entity.pdbx_description
1 polymer ?
#
loop_
_entity_poly.entity_id
_entity_poly.type
_entity_poly.pdbx_seq_one_letter_code
_entity_poly.pdbx_strand_id
1 'polypeptide(L)' 'MATSIIRNQVQVEEGGFVGMGSVVVRDVPAYTTVAGNPAKPFDKKKEG' A
#
# COMPACT_ATOMS: atom_id res chain seq x y z
N MET A 1 8.81 -15.55 -4.60
CA MET A 1 8.53 -14.41 -5.48
C MET A 1 7.41 -13.61 -4.84
N ALA A 2 7.69 -12.42 -4.32
CA ALA A 2 6.62 -11.57 -3.77
C ALA A 2 5.98 -10.78 -4.91
N THR A 3 4.66 -10.79 -4.99
CA THR A 3 3.89 -10.00 -5.97
C THR A 3 2.91 -9.12 -5.21
N SER A 4 2.50 -8.02 -5.82
CA SER A 4 1.39 -7.19 -5.32
C SER A 4 0.43 -6.97 -6.48
N ILE A 5 -0.86 -6.89 -6.19
CA ILE A 5 -1.90 -6.64 -7.20
C ILE A 5 -2.65 -5.37 -6.85
N ILE A 6 -2.91 -4.56 -7.88
CA ILE A 6 -3.59 -3.27 -7.76
C ILE A 6 -4.87 -3.34 -8.58
N ARG A 7 -6.01 -3.05 -7.95
CA ARG A 7 -7.31 -3.00 -8.62
C ARG A 7 -7.27 -1.91 -9.71
N ASN A 8 -7.89 -2.18 -10.85
CA ASN A 8 -8.03 -1.18 -11.91
C ASN A 8 -8.63 0.14 -11.36
N GLN A 9 -8.15 1.26 -11.89
CA GLN A 9 -8.53 2.64 -11.52
C GLN A 9 -8.17 3.08 -10.10
N VAL A 10 -7.33 2.32 -9.39
CA VAL A 10 -6.71 2.79 -8.15
C VAL A 10 -5.55 3.73 -8.48
N GLN A 11 -5.51 4.88 -7.82
CA GLN A 11 -4.40 5.82 -7.90
C GLN A 11 -3.38 5.54 -6.80
N VAL A 12 -2.11 5.54 -7.17
CA VAL A 12 -0.99 5.61 -6.24
C VAL A 12 -0.40 6.99 -6.38
N GLU A 13 -0.66 7.84 -5.39
CA GLU A 13 -0.17 9.22 -5.38
C GLU A 13 1.34 9.28 -5.12
N GLU A 14 1.91 10.47 -5.27
CA GLU A 14 3.35 10.69 -5.16
C GLU A 14 3.91 10.22 -3.79
N GLY A 15 4.96 9.41 -3.83
CA GLY A 15 5.56 8.83 -2.64
C GLY A 15 4.72 7.75 -1.94
N GLY A 16 3.58 7.34 -2.51
CA GLY A 16 2.80 6.21 -2.00
C GLY A 16 3.57 4.88 -2.10
N PHE A 17 3.57 4.09 -1.03
CA PHE A 17 4.33 2.85 -0.95
C PHE A 17 3.40 1.64 -0.78
N VAL A 18 3.57 0.61 -1.63
CA VAL A 18 2.81 -0.64 -1.56
C VAL A 18 3.71 -1.76 -1.06
N GLY A 19 3.39 -2.31 0.11
CA GLY A 19 4.10 -3.46 0.68
C GLY A 19 4.01 -4.70 -0.21
N MET A 20 5.00 -5.58 -0.10
CA MET A 20 5.01 -6.88 -0.77
C MET A 20 3.79 -7.73 -0.38
N GLY A 21 3.20 -8.46 -1.33
CA GLY A 21 2.06 -9.35 -1.05
C GLY A 21 0.73 -8.64 -0.92
N SER A 22 0.65 -7.34 -1.26
CA SER A 22 -0.54 -6.53 -1.02
C SER A 22 -1.60 -6.71 -2.09
N VAL A 23 -2.86 -6.62 -1.68
CA VAL A 23 -4.03 -6.54 -2.57
C VAL A 23 -4.66 -5.17 -2.40
N VAL A 24 -4.31 -4.25 -3.30
CA VAL A 24 -4.69 -2.85 -3.22
C VAL A 24 -6.05 -2.66 -3.90
N VAL A 25 -7.06 -2.34 -3.11
CA VAL A 25 -8.46 -2.19 -3.55
C VAL A 25 -8.98 -0.75 -3.47
N ARG A 26 -8.17 0.19 -2.97
CA ARG A 26 -8.46 1.62 -2.77
C ARG A 26 -7.21 2.45 -3.07
N ASP A 27 -7.41 3.74 -3.33
CA ASP A 27 -6.33 4.70 -3.56
C ASP A 27 -5.29 4.70 -2.43
N VAL A 28 -4.04 4.94 -2.82
CA VAL A 28 -2.89 5.07 -1.91
C VAL A 28 -2.55 6.57 -1.85
N PRO A 29 -2.85 7.25 -0.74
CA PRO A 29 -2.55 8.68 -0.58
C PRO A 29 -1.06 8.98 -0.60
N ALA A 30 -0.71 10.22 -0.93
CA ALA A 30 0.66 10.68 -1.01
C ALA A 30 1.43 10.39 0.29
N TYR A 31 2.69 9.97 0.16
CA TYR A 31 3.57 9.65 1.28
C TYR A 31 3.02 8.63 2.29
N THR A 32 2.03 7.83 1.91
CA THR A 32 1.44 6.80 2.76
C THR A 32 1.99 5.42 2.37
N THR A 33 2.28 4.58 3.37
CA THR A 33 2.58 3.16 3.15
C THR A 33 1.29 2.35 3.34
N VAL A 34 0.96 1.45 2.41
CA VAL A 34 -0.13 0.47 2.58
C VAL A 34 0.41 -0.96 2.49
N ALA A 35 -0.16 -1.88 3.25
CA ALA A 35 0.20 -3.30 3.19
C ALA A 35 -0.98 -4.22 3.51
N GLY A 36 -0.87 -5.48 3.07
CA GLY A 36 -1.80 -6.57 3.40
C GLY A 36 -2.90 -6.82 2.36
N ASN A 37 -3.83 -7.71 2.71
CA ASN A 37 -4.99 -8.06 1.88
C ASN A 37 -6.27 -8.03 2.73
N PRO A 38 -7.17 -7.06 2.54
CA PRO A 38 -7.02 -5.89 1.67
C PRO A 38 -5.96 -4.92 2.21
N ALA A 39 -5.28 -4.19 1.31
CA ALA A 39 -4.23 -3.25 1.68
C ALA A 39 -4.79 -2.10 2.54
N LYS A 40 -4.13 -1.82 3.67
CA LYS A 40 -4.50 -0.76 4.62
C LYS A 40 -3.28 0.10 4.98
N PRO A 41 -3.47 1.36 5.42
CA PRO A 41 -2.38 2.18 5.93
C PRO A 41 -1.53 1.41 6.94
N PHE A 42 -0.24 1.43 6.72
CA PHE A 42 0.77 0.78 7.53
C PHE A 42 1.58 1.85 8.22
N ASP A 43 1.19 2.15 9.46
CA ASP A 43 1.98 3.00 10.33
C ASP A 43 3.17 2.18 10.85
N LYS A 44 4.38 2.56 10.43
CA LYS A 44 5.57 2.14 11.17
C LYS A 44 5.44 2.74 12.58
N LYS A 45 5.10 1.93 13.58
CA LYS A 45 5.51 2.26 14.95
C LYS A 45 7.02 2.52 14.86
N LYS A 46 7.45 3.74 15.22
CA LYS A 46 8.86 4.01 15.48
C LYS A 46 9.28 2.96 16.51
N GLU A 47 10.10 2.01 16.08
CA GLU A 47 10.80 1.14 17.01
C GLU A 47 11.60 2.07 17.93
N GLY A 48 11.37 1.95 19.23
CA GLY A 48 12.23 2.54 20.25
C GLY A 48 13.53 1.75 20.36
#